data_AF-A0A242JWK1-F1
#
_entry.id   AF-A0A242JWK1-F1
#
_cell.length_a   1.000
_cell.length_b   1.000
_cell.length_c   1.000
_cell.angle_alpha   90.00
_cell.angle_beta   90.00
_cell.angle_gamma   90.00
#
_symmetry.space_group_name_H-M   'P 1'
#
loop_
_entity.id
_entity.type
_entity.pdbx_description
1 polymer ?
#
loop_
_entity_poly.entity_id
_entity_poly.type
_entity_poly.pdbx_seq_one_letter_code
_entity_poly.pdbx_strand_id
1 'polypeptide(L)'
;MKACLQFLQLFFLTKKKLKLGLKEEIKKNMLILQNRRDETTNYKSANYLWQVSGGQASVRLYEGGTHQLFMGENKERAVADLVAFIRAKSYSLNSI
;
A
#
# COMPACT_ATOMS: atom_id res chain seq x y z
N MET A 1 18.21 -16.36 18.05
CA MET A 1 19.20 -15.82 17.08
C MET A 1 18.89 -16.15 15.61
N LYS A 2 18.51 -17.40 15.25
CA LYS A 2 18.12 -17.79 13.87
C LYS A 2 16.96 -16.99 13.26
N ALA A 3 15.93 -16.66 14.04
CA ALA A 3 14.76 -15.93 13.55
C ALA A 3 15.09 -14.50 13.08
N CYS A 4 15.97 -13.77 13.78
CA CYS A 4 16.41 -12.43 13.34
C CYS A 4 17.22 -12.49 12.03
N LEU A 5 18.06 -13.51 11.86
CA LEU A 5 18.81 -13.73 10.61
C LEU A 5 17.86 -14.03 9.43
N GLN A 6 16.84 -14.85 9.66
CA GLN A 6 15.80 -15.15 8.67
C GLN A 6 14.98 -13.90 8.31
N PHE A 7 14.61 -13.09 9.31
CA PHE A 7 13.90 -11.83 9.09
C PHE A 7 14.75 -10.84 8.28
N LEU A 8 16.03 -10.65 8.65
CA LEU A 8 16.92 -9.76 7.93
C LEU A 8 17.16 -10.24 6.49
N GLN A 9 17.36 -11.54 6.27
CA GLN A 9 17.47 -12.10 4.92
C GLN A 9 16.19 -11.86 4.10
N LEU A 10 15.02 -12.13 4.66
CA LEU A 10 13.74 -11.89 4.00
C LEU A 10 13.56 -10.40 3.66
N PHE A 11 13.92 -9.52 4.59
CA PHE A 11 13.88 -8.07 4.42
C PHE A 11 14.84 -7.59 3.31
N PHE A 12 16.06 -8.11 3.24
CA PHE A 12 17.02 -7.78 2.18
C PHE A 12 16.59 -8.30 0.81
N LEU A 13 16.04 -9.52 0.75
CA LEU A 13 15.54 -10.12 -0.49
C LEU A 13 14.31 -9.39 -1.02
N THR A 14 13.38 -8.99 -0.14
CA THR A 14 12.20 -8.21 -0.51
C THR A 14 12.54 -6.76 -0.85
N LYS A 15 13.48 -6.12 -0.13
CA LYS A 15 14.01 -4.80 -0.50
C LYS A 15 14.63 -4.78 -1.89
N LYS A 16 15.36 -5.83 -2.30
CA LYS A 16 15.88 -5.92 -3.67
C LYS A 16 14.78 -5.95 -4.73
N LYS A 17 13.67 -6.67 -4.49
CA LYS A 17 12.51 -6.69 -5.40
C LYS A 17 11.81 -5.33 -5.50
N LEU A 18 11.76 -4.57 -4.41
CA LEU A 18 11.28 -3.18 -4.41
C LEU A 18 12.28 -2.21 -5.08
N LYS A 19 13.59 -2.42 -4.88
CA LYS A 19 14.67 -1.62 -5.50
C LYS A 19 14.89 -1.91 -6.99
N LEU A 20 14.54 -3.09 -7.47
CA LEU A 20 14.60 -3.47 -8.90
C LEU A 20 13.59 -2.70 -9.77
N GLY A 21 12.86 -1.76 -9.17
CA GLY A 21 11.83 -0.99 -9.84
C GLY A 21 10.56 -1.82 -9.94
N LEU A 22 9.51 -1.39 -9.22
CA LEU A 22 8.17 -1.79 -9.59
C LEU A 22 7.98 -1.46 -11.07
N LYS A 23 7.45 -2.39 -11.88
CA LYS A 23 7.08 -2.07 -13.27
C LYS A 23 6.17 -0.85 -13.26
N GLU A 24 6.33 0.07 -14.21
CA GLU A 24 5.53 1.30 -14.30
C GLU A 24 4.01 1.02 -14.28
N GLU A 25 3.59 -0.07 -14.90
CA GLU A 25 2.21 -0.55 -14.88
C GLU A 25 1.71 -0.84 -13.45
N ILE A 26 2.54 -1.51 -12.63
CA ILE A 26 2.21 -1.85 -11.24
C ILE A 26 2.14 -0.57 -10.40
N LYS A 27 3.10 0.34 -10.58
CA LYS A 27 3.14 1.62 -9.84
C LYS A 27 1.88 2.45 -10.07
N LYS A 28 1.44 2.59 -11.33
CA LYS A 28 0.20 3.31 -11.70
C LYS A 28 -1.06 2.63 -11.20
N ASN A 29 -1.04 1.31 -11.02
CA ASN A 29 -2.19 0.50 -10.61
C ASN A 29 -2.12 0.06 -9.14
N MET A 30 -1.36 0.78 -8.32
CA MET A 30 -1.24 0.53 -6.89
C MET A 30 -2.10 1.49 -6.06
N LEU A 31 -2.90 0.94 -5.17
CA LEU A 31 -3.63 1.66 -4.12
C LEU A 31 -3.09 1.23 -2.74
N ILE A 32 -2.75 2.19 -1.91
CA ILE A 32 -2.28 1.99 -0.54
C ILE A 32 -3.31 2.58 0.42
N LEU A 33 -3.86 1.73 1.28
CA LEU A 33 -4.83 2.08 2.30
C LEU A 33 -4.19 1.88 3.68
N GLN A 34 -4.19 2.91 4.53
CA GLN A 34 -3.47 2.83 5.81
C GLN A 34 -4.16 3.66 6.91
N ASN A 35 -4.35 3.05 8.08
CA ASN A 35 -4.74 3.76 9.29
C ASN A 35 -3.53 4.47 9.90
N ARG A 36 -3.69 5.71 10.35
CA ARG A 36 -2.59 6.49 10.97
C ARG A 36 -2.19 5.99 12.35
N ARG A 37 -3.14 5.41 13.10
CA ARG A 37 -2.90 4.86 14.44
C ARG A 37 -2.64 3.35 14.42
N ASP A 38 -2.31 2.78 13.26
CA ASP A 38 -1.89 1.39 13.16
C ASP A 38 -0.62 1.14 14.00
N GLU A 39 -0.78 0.42 15.11
CA GLU A 39 0.31 0.07 16.02
C GLU A 39 1.23 -1.05 15.49
N THR A 40 0.81 -1.77 14.45
CA THR A 40 1.56 -2.89 13.86
C THR A 40 2.40 -2.43 12.67
N THR A 41 1.83 -1.61 11.79
CA THR A 41 2.51 -1.03 10.63
C THR A 41 2.46 0.48 10.68
N ASN A 42 3.62 1.11 10.90
CA ASN A 42 3.71 2.56 10.97
C ASN A 42 3.23 3.22 9.67
N TYR A 43 2.44 4.30 9.76
CA TYR A 43 1.95 5.03 8.57
C TYR A 43 3.06 5.52 7.63
N LYS A 44 4.29 5.72 8.14
CA LYS A 44 5.47 6.06 7.33
C LYS A 44 5.78 5.00 6.27
N SER A 45 5.35 3.75 6.47
CA SER A 45 5.45 2.68 5.48
C SER A 45 4.66 3.00 4.21
N ALA A 46 3.47 3.59 4.32
CA ALA A 46 2.69 4.04 3.16
C ALA A 46 3.42 5.15 2.39
N ASN A 47 4.03 6.10 3.11
CA ASN A 47 4.84 7.16 2.49
C ASN A 47 6.08 6.58 1.77
N TYR A 48 6.76 5.61 2.38
CA TYR A 48 7.89 4.94 1.76
C TYR A 48 7.49 4.22 0.46
N LEU A 49 6.38 3.48 0.48
CA LEU A 49 5.88 2.78 -0.71
C LEU A 49 5.48 3.76 -1.82
N TRP A 50 4.88 4.90 -1.48
CA TRP A 50 4.60 5.98 -2.43
C TRP A 50 5.88 6.54 -3.06
N GLN A 51 6.92 6.80 -2.26
CA GLN A 51 8.23 7.26 -2.76
C GLN A 51 8.87 6.23 -3.71
N VAL A 52 8.86 4.95 -3.34
CA VAL A 52 9.40 3.85 -4.18
C VAL A 52 8.59 3.69 -5.47
N SER A 53 7.31 4.06 -5.47
CA SER A 53 6.48 4.10 -6.68
C SER A 53 6.74 5.32 -7.58
N GLY A 54 7.67 6.22 -7.22
CA GLY A 54 7.87 7.48 -7.95
C GLY A 54 6.67 8.41 -7.85
N GLY A 55 5.89 8.29 -6.78
CA GLY A 55 4.68 9.08 -6.54
C GLY A 55 3.44 8.68 -7.35
N GLN A 56 3.50 7.59 -8.11
CA GLN A 56 2.40 7.15 -8.97
C GLN A 56 1.31 6.36 -8.25
N ALA A 57 1.62 5.78 -7.08
CA ALA A 57 0.64 5.06 -6.29
C ALA A 57 -0.40 6.01 -5.67
N SER A 58 -1.65 5.56 -5.62
CA SER A 58 -2.69 6.26 -4.87
C SER A 58 -2.57 5.91 -3.38
N VAL A 59 -2.54 6.92 -2.51
CA VAL A 59 -2.47 6.73 -1.05
C VAL A 59 -3.71 7.30 -0.39
N ARG A 60 -4.28 6.53 0.55
CA ARG A 60 -5.35 6.95 1.45
C ARG A 60 -4.93 6.69 2.88
N LEU A 61 -4.79 7.77 3.64
CA LEU A 61 -4.50 7.73 5.06
C LEU A 61 -5.77 8.06 5.83
N TYR A 62 -6.17 7.17 6.72
CA TYR A 62 -7.34 7.36 7.57
C TYR A 62 -6.90 7.77 8.97
N GLU A 63 -7.57 8.78 9.53
CA GLU A 63 -7.40 9.14 10.93
C GLU A 63 -7.94 8.01 11.82
N GLY A 64 -7.26 7.74 12.94
CA GLY A 64 -7.65 6.64 13.82
C GLY A 64 -7.36 5.24 13.24
N GLY A 65 -8.06 4.25 13.79
CA GLY A 65 -8.04 2.84 13.38
C GLY A 65 -6.80 2.04 13.78
N THR A 66 -7.00 0.74 14.04
CA THR A 66 -5.94 -0.25 14.29
C THR A 66 -5.46 -0.89 12.99
N HIS A 67 -4.54 -1.86 13.09
CA HIS A 67 -4.02 -2.59 11.92
C HIS A 67 -5.11 -3.25 11.05
N GLN A 68 -6.20 -3.72 11.66
CA GLN A 68 -7.27 -4.44 10.97
C GLN A 68 -8.24 -3.46 10.29
N LEU A 69 -7.79 -2.76 9.24
CA LEU A 69 -8.54 -1.71 8.54
C LEU A 69 -9.99 -2.11 8.21
N PHE A 70 -10.19 -3.31 7.65
CA PHE A 70 -11.52 -3.79 7.23
C PHE A 70 -12.39 -4.36 8.36
N MET A 71 -11.88 -4.43 9.58
CA MET A 71 -12.63 -4.77 10.79
C MET A 71 -12.83 -3.58 11.72
N GLY A 72 -12.26 -2.42 11.37
CA GLY A 72 -12.27 -1.22 12.19
C GLY A 72 -13.22 -0.13 11.68
N GLU A 73 -13.20 1.00 12.37
CA GLU A 73 -14.04 2.19 12.12
C GLU A 73 -13.89 2.82 10.73
N ASN A 74 -12.81 2.54 10.01
CA ASN A 74 -12.54 3.10 8.68
C ASN A 74 -12.94 2.15 7.54
N LYS A 75 -13.55 1.00 7.83
CA LYS A 75 -13.92 -0.02 6.85
C LYS A 75 -14.75 0.55 5.68
N GLU A 76 -15.82 1.27 5.97
CA GLU A 76 -16.75 1.77 4.95
C GLU A 76 -16.05 2.77 4.02
N ARG A 77 -15.19 3.63 4.58
CA ARG A 77 -14.37 4.57 3.82
C ARG A 77 -13.35 3.84 2.94
N ALA A 78 -12.67 2.83 3.49
CA ALA A 78 -11.71 2.01 2.76
C ALA A 78 -12.35 1.26 1.59
N VAL A 79 -13.55 0.71 1.78
CA VAL A 79 -14.32 0.05 0.71
C VAL A 79 -14.72 1.06 -0.37
N ALA A 80 -15.18 2.25 0.02
CA ALA A 80 -15.55 3.30 -0.93
C ALA A 80 -14.35 3.75 -1.80
N ASP A 81 -13.19 3.98 -1.17
CA ASP A 81 -11.96 4.32 -1.87
C ASP A 81 -11.49 3.20 -2.81
N LEU A 82 -11.58 1.93 -2.39
CA LEU A 82 -11.25 0.78 -3.22
C LEU A 82 -12.15 0.69 -4.45
N VAL A 83 -13.46 0.83 -4.27
CA VAL A 83 -14.43 0.80 -5.38
C VAL A 83 -14.18 1.96 -6.34
N ALA A 84 -13.93 3.18 -5.83
CA ALA A 84 -13.61 4.33 -6.65
C ALA A 84 -12.33 4.10 -7.47
N PHE A 85 -11.29 3.53 -6.85
CA PHE A 85 -10.04 3.20 -7.53
C PHE A 85 -10.26 2.18 -8.66
N ILE A 86 -10.96 1.07 -8.40
CA ILE A 86 -11.25 0.05 -9.41
C ILE A 86 -12.03 0.66 -10.58
N ARG A 87 -13.09 1.43 -10.29
CA ARG A 87 -13.91 2.08 -11.33
C ARG A 87 -13.08 3.02 -12.20
N ALA A 88 -12.29 3.90 -11.59
CA ALA A 88 -11.43 4.83 -12.32
C ALA A 88 -10.47 4.09 -13.28
N LYS A 89 -9.99 2.90 -12.89
CA LYS A 89 -9.13 2.06 -13.73
C LYS A 89 -9.89 1.31 -14.82
N SER A 90 -11.08 0.78 -14.52
CA SER A 90 -11.94 0.13 -15.53
C SER A 90 -12.34 1.09 -16.65
N TYR A 91 -12.66 2.36 -16.32
CA TYR A 91 -12.96 3.36 -17.35
C TYR A 91 -11.75 3.70 -18.22
N SER A 92 -10.53 3.68 -17.66
CA SER A 92 -9.29 3.94 -18.39
C SER A 92 -8.89 2.81 -19.35
N LEU A 93 -9.39 1.58 -19.14
CA LEU A 93 -9.14 0.41 -19.99
C LEU A 93 -10.13 0.31 -21.17
N ASN A 94 -11.35 0.84 -21.00
CA ASN A 94 -12.42 0.79 -22.00
C ASN A 94 -12.48 2.03 -22.93
N SER A 95 -11.51 2.95 -22.81
CA SER A 95 -11.44 4.18 -23.61
C SER A 95 -10.27 4.18 -24.62
N ILE A 96 -9.76 2.99 -24.93
CA ILE A 96 -8.84 2.67 -26.05
C ILE A 96 -9.60 1.75 -27.00
#